data_AF-A0A6P1BZ62-F1
#
_entry.id   AF-A0A6P1BZ62-F1
#
_cell.length_a   1.000
_cell.length_b   1.000
_cell.length_c   1.000
_cell.angle_alpha   90.00
_cell.angle_beta   90.00
_cell.angle_gamma   90.00
#
_symmetry.space_group_name_H-M   'P 1'
#
loop_
_entity.id
_entity.type
_entity.pdbx_description
1 polymer ?
#
loop_
_entity_poly.entity_id
_entity_poly.type
_entity_poly.pdbx_seq_one_letter_code
_entity_poly.pdbx_strand_id
1 'polypeptide(L)' 'WRTLERATHIGCMAHSRRRFVDALRARKKGGGPPEQALRFFEQLYRVERQARDGIPEKGEPQADCIRRFRQQHSIPV' A
#
# COMPACT_ATOMS: atom_id res chain seq x y z
N TRP A 1 -18.49 -12.46 11.70
CA TRP A 1 -17.64 -11.67 10.77
C TRP A 1 -18.28 -11.44 9.40
N ARG A 2 -19.59 -11.67 9.22
CA ARG A 2 -20.32 -11.23 8.02
C ARG A 2 -20.86 -9.80 8.22
N THR A 3 -20.49 -8.94 7.27
CA THR A 3 -21.21 -7.80 6.68
C THR A 3 -21.63 -6.61 7.56
N LEU A 4 -20.74 -5.62 7.66
CA LEU A 4 -21.15 -4.24 7.38
C LEU A 4 -21.54 -4.22 5.89
N GLU A 5 -22.84 -4.16 5.57
CA GLU A 5 -23.37 -4.30 4.20
C GLU A 5 -22.80 -3.31 3.18
N ARG A 6 -22.20 -2.20 3.66
CA ARG A 6 -21.59 -1.15 2.82
C ARG A 6 -20.06 -1.05 2.95
N ALA A 7 -19.41 -1.96 3.67
CA ALA A 7 -17.95 -1.95 3.82
C ALA A 7 -17.31 -2.97 2.89
N THR A 8 -16.47 -2.50 1.98
CA THR A 8 -15.59 -3.38 1.19
C THR A 8 -14.55 -4.01 2.11
N HIS A 9 -14.60 -5.33 2.26
CA HIS A 9 -13.58 -6.05 3.02
C HIS A 9 -12.29 -6.11 2.21
N ILE A 10 -11.23 -5.49 2.75
CA ILE A 10 -9.91 -5.46 2.13
C ILE A 10 -8.88 -6.17 2.99
N GLY A 11 -7.93 -6.85 2.35
CA GLY A 11 -6.79 -7.44 3.02
C GLY A 11 -5.81 -6.38 3.50
N CYS A 12 -5.23 -6.56 4.69
CA CYS A 12 -4.20 -5.69 5.21
C CYS A 12 -2.90 -5.85 4.41
N MET A 13 -2.40 -4.77 3.80
CA MET A 13 -1.17 -4.80 2.99
C MET A 13 0.07 -5.24 3.76
N ALA A 14 0.15 -5.00 5.07
CA ALA A 14 1.25 -5.48 5.91
C ALA A 14 1.25 -7.02 6.03
N HIS A 15 0.07 -7.64 6.09
CA HIS A 15 -0.08 -9.11 6.07
C HIS A 15 0.32 -9.67 4.70
N SER A 16 -0.10 -9.02 3.62
CA SER A 16 0.29 -9.41 2.25
C SER A 16 1.80 -9.35 2.04
N ARG A 17 2.46 -8.26 2.47
CA ARG A 17 3.92 -8.09 2.38
C ARG A 17 4.69 -9.21 3.09
N ARG A 18 4.26 -9.63 4.29
CA ARG A 18 4.93 -10.69 5.07
C ARG A 18 5.10 -11.98 4.27
N ARG A 19 4.10 -12.37 3.48
CA ARG A 19 4.16 -13.57 2.62
C ARG A 19 5.33 -13.51 1.63
N PHE A 20 5.63 -12.34 1.08
CA PHE A 20 6.75 -12.16 0.15
C PHE A 20 8.10 -12.10 0.86
N VAL A 21 8.16 -11.58 2.09
CA VAL A 21 9.37 -11.66 2.93
C VAL A 21 9.69 -13.12 3.24
N ASP A 22 8.69 -13.90 3.64
CA ASP A 22 8.87 -15.32 3.95
C ASP A 22 9.27 -16.11 2.71
N ALA A 23 8.64 -15.82 1.56
CA ALA A 23 9.00 -16.42 0.28
C ALA A 23 10.43 -16.07 -0.15
N LEU A 24 10.91 -14.84 0.09
CA LEU A 24 12.28 -14.45 -0.21
C LEU A 24 13.27 -15.18 0.72
N ARG A 25 12.96 -15.28 2.02
CA ARG A 25 13.79 -15.97 3.03
C ARG A 25 13.92 -17.47 2.78
N ALA A 26 12.88 -18.11 2.26
CA ALA A 26 12.88 -19.54 1.96
C ALA A 26 13.76 -19.91 0.74
N ARG A 27 14.26 -18.93 -0.02
CA ARG A 27 15.04 -19.18 -1.23
C ARG A 27 16.54 -19.20 -0.93
N LYS A 28 17.25 -20.16 -1.56
CA LYS A 28 18.72 -20.26 -1.50
C LYS A 28 19.46 -19.15 -2.26
N LYS A 29 18.81 -18.53 -3.25
CA LYS A 29 19.34 -17.40 -4.03
C LYS A 29 18.39 -16.22 -3.88
N GLY A 30 18.96 -15.03 -3.61
CA GLY A 30 18.21 -13.78 -3.58
C GLY A 30 17.57 -13.44 -4.93
N GLY A 31 16.74 -12.40 -4.94
CA GLY A 31 16.12 -11.89 -6.15
C GLY A 31 14.81 -12.58 -6.57
N GLY A 32 14.33 -12.22 -7.75
CA GLY A 32 13.16 -12.83 -8.40
C GLY A 32 11.80 -12.23 -7.96
N PRO A 33 10.70 -12.95 -8.23
CA PRO A 33 9.35 -12.42 -8.00
C PRO A 33 9.07 -11.90 -6.58
N PRO A 34 9.54 -12.55 -5.48
CA PRO A 34 9.33 -12.03 -4.14
C PRO A 34 10.03 -10.69 -3.89
N GLU A 35 11.24 -10.51 -4.43
CA GLU A 35 11.97 -9.25 -4.31
C GLU A 35 11.31 -8.15 -5.13
N GLN A 36 10.85 -8.46 -6.35
CA GLN A 36 10.08 -7.52 -7.17
C GLN A 36 8.79 -7.08 -6.47
N ALA A 37 8.05 -8.01 -5.86
CA ALA A 37 6.87 -7.69 -5.07
C ALA A 37 7.21 -6.76 -3.89
N LEU A 38 8.31 -7.03 -3.18
CA LEU A 38 8.76 -6.17 -2.08
C LEU A 38 9.14 -4.76 -2.53
N ARG A 39 9.71 -4.58 -3.73
CA ARG A 39 9.95 -3.25 -4.31
C ARG A 39 8.65 -2.50 -4.58
N PHE A 40 7.61 -3.17 -5.06
CA PHE A 40 6.28 -2.54 -5.22
C PHE A 40 5.68 -2.13 -3.87
N PHE A 41 5.81 -2.96 -2.82
CA PHE A 41 5.38 -2.56 -1.47
C PHE A 41 6.15 -1.35 -0.94
N GLU A 42 7.46 -1.27 -1.20
CA GLU A 42 8.28 -0.12 -0.82
C GLU A 42 7.82 1.16 -1.53
N GLN A 43 7.56 1.09 -2.83
CA GLN A 43 7.01 2.21 -3.62
C GLN A 43 5.66 2.64 -3.07
N LEU A 44 4.75 1.71 -2.79
CA LEU A 44 3.45 2.00 -2.20
C LEU A 44 3.59 2.71 -0.85
N TYR A 45 4.43 2.21 0.05
CA TYR A 45 4.63 2.84 1.36
C TYR A 45 5.30 4.21 1.28
N ARG A 46 6.12 4.46 0.26
CA ARG A 46 6.64 5.80 -0.02
C ARG A 46 5.51 6.76 -0.37
N VAL A 47 4.60 6.36 -1.26
CA VAL A 47 3.43 7.15 -1.64
C VAL A 47 2.54 7.41 -0.43
N GLU A 48 2.27 6.39 0.40
CA GLU A 48 1.45 6.55 1.61
C GLU A 48 2.07 7.50 2.63
N ARG A 49 3.40 7.47 2.77
CA ARG A 49 4.12 8.43 3.63
C ARG A 49 3.97 9.85 3.10
N GLN A 50 4.17 10.05 1.80
CA GLN A 50 4.00 11.36 1.16
C GLN A 50 2.56 11.87 1.28
N ALA A 51 1.56 11.00 1.12
CA ALA A 51 0.15 11.34 1.28
C ALA A 51 -0.17 11.80 2.71
N ARG A 52 0.37 11.11 3.71
CA ARG A 52 0.18 11.46 5.12
C ARG A 52 0.84 12.78 5.49
N ASP A 53 2.03 13.02 4.97
CA ASP A 53 2.81 14.23 5.26
C ASP A 53 2.34 15.43 4.38
N GLY A 54 1.36 15.21 3.49
CA GLY A 54 0.76 16.22 2.62
C GLY A 54 -0.14 17.21 3.38
N ILE A 55 -0.08 18.48 2.96
CA ILE A 55 -0.86 19.57 3.54
C ILE A 55 -2.22 19.65 2.84
N PRO A 56 -3.35 19.54 3.57
CA PRO A 56 -4.68 19.70 2.98
C PRO A 56 -4.90 21.12 2.45
N GLU A 57 -5.72 21.23 1.40
CA GLU A 57 -6.19 22.54 0.96
C GLU A 57 -7.12 23.18 2.00
N LYS A 58 -7.32 24.50 1.91
CA LYS A 58 -8.09 25.24 2.92
C LYS A 58 -9.53 24.70 3.00
N GLY A 59 -9.88 24.05 4.11
CA GLY A 59 -11.20 23.44 4.33
C GLY A 59 -11.35 22.02 3.82
N GLU A 60 -10.31 21.43 3.20
CA GLU A 60 -10.29 20.02 2.80
C GLU A 60 -10.00 19.13 4.02
N PRO A 61 -10.78 18.05 4.25
CA PRO A 61 -10.43 17.09 5.29
C PRO A 61 -9.21 16.28 4.87
N GLN A 62 -8.33 15.94 5.82
CA GLN A 62 -7.10 15.18 5.56
C GLN A 62 -7.34 13.89 4.77
N ALA A 63 -8.48 13.21 5.02
CA ALA A 63 -8.84 11.98 4.32
C ALA A 63 -9.03 12.19 2.80
N ASP A 64 -9.59 13.34 2.39
CA ASP A 64 -9.75 13.68 0.98
C ASP A 64 -8.43 14.06 0.33
N CYS A 65 -7.57 14.79 1.03
CA CYS A 65 -6.20 15.09 0.58
C CYS A 65 -5.41 13.79 0.30
N ILE A 66 -5.43 12.84 1.24
CA ILE A 66 -4.80 11.52 1.08
C ILE A 66 -5.40 10.75 -0.11
N ARG A 67 -6.73 10.76 -0.24
CA ARG A 67 -7.43 10.07 -1.34
C ARG A 67 -7.02 10.64 -2.70
N ARG A 68 -7.00 11.96 -2.84
CA ARG A 68 -6.58 12.67 -4.05
C ARG A 68 -5.13 12.33 -4.40
N PHE A 69 -4.24 12.34 -3.41
CA PHE A 69 -2.83 12.00 -3.62
C PHE A 69 -2.66 10.56 -4.14
N ARG A 70 -3.37 9.58 -3.56
CA ARG A 70 -3.36 8.18 -4.03
C ARG A 70 -3.84 8.04 -5.46
N GLN A 71 -4.89 8.77 -5.87
CA GLN A 71 -5.41 8.71 -7.24
C GLN A 71 -4.39 9.20 -8.29
N GLN A 72 -3.50 10.13 -7.91
CA GLN A 72 -2.47 10.67 -8.80
C GLN A 72 -1.21 9.81 -8.82
N HIS A 73 -0.82 9.24 -7.68
CA HIS A 73 0.50 8.61 -7.49
C HIS A 73 0.49 7.09 -7.31
N SER A 74 -0.67 6.47 -7.10
CA SER A 74 -0.84 5.00 -6.99
C SER A 74 -1.55 4.42 -8.21
N ILE A 75 -1.25 4.94 -9.41
CA ILE A 75 -1.81 4.43 -10.66
C ILE A 75 -1.24 3.03 -10.99
N PRO A 76 -2.03 2.13 -11.59
CA PRO A 76 -1.54 0.83 -12.04
C PRO A 76 -0.39 0.99 -13.05
N VAL A 77 0.64 0.16 -12.93
CA VAL A 77 1.82 0.13 -13.80
C VAL A 77 1.70 -1.02 -14.79
#